data_AF-A0AAD7UNE5-F1
#
_entry.id   AF-A0AAD7UNE5-F1
#
_cell.length_a   1.000
_cell.length_b   1.000
_cell.length_c   1.000
_cell.angle_alpha   90.00
_cell.angle_beta   90.00
_cell.angle_gamma   90.00
#
_symmetry.space_group_name_H-M   'P 1'
#
loop_
_entity.id
_entity.type
_entity.pdbx_description
1 polymer ?
#
loop_
_entity_poly.entity_id
_entity_poly.type
_entity_poly.pdbx_seq_one_letter_code
_entity_poly.pdbx_strand_id
1 'polypeptide(L)'
;MESTQYGGEDLDGPGNIVAEAFAFRLLVRHLRGVSDKAANIDIMGSAGLCRNCVAKWYHAGTHASGQGVSYDDALEYVYGESYGSWKKRYQRPATPEQLEKFEATKSWHARHEKSVDAWASGFKKVSVSTPADPCCYDDETSAASRIPKRAALPGARLRLGVLTVSDRAAAGTYDDASGPAVIDEVRRVAPVDRIDSTIVPDDLEAIKAILLEWAPDHNLVLTTGGTGFGPRDVTPEATSQVLEKQAPGIIDIVHARALSDADHADSLLSRAVAGVRGSCVIVNLPGRPEAARRNLAALMPTLSKAVAMVDPPSALPPVA
;
A
#
# COMPACT_ATOMS: atom_id res chain seq x y z
N MET A 1 14.30 29.28 25.80
CA MET A 1 14.26 27.93 25.21
C MET A 1 13.20 27.96 24.13
N GLU A 2 13.60 28.30 22.91
CA GLU A 2 12.70 28.26 21.75
C GLU A 2 12.42 26.79 21.44
N SER A 3 11.14 26.41 21.51
CA SER A 3 10.66 25.15 20.98
C SER A 3 10.92 25.14 19.48
N THR A 4 11.65 24.15 18.97
CA THR A 4 11.74 23.89 17.53
C THR A 4 10.32 23.63 17.03
N GLN A 5 9.65 24.65 16.51
CA GLN A 5 8.38 24.50 15.83
C GLN A 5 8.66 23.92 14.46
N TYR A 6 8.26 22.67 14.24
CA TYR A 6 8.18 22.11 12.89
C TYR A 6 7.11 22.92 12.14
N GLY A 7 7.53 23.69 11.14
CA GLY A 7 6.68 24.62 10.39
C GLY A 7 5.50 23.91 9.71
N GLY A 8 4.34 24.55 9.75
CA GLY A 8 3.06 24.02 9.28
C GLY A 8 2.88 24.12 7.76
N GLU A 9 3.25 23.07 7.06
CA GLU A 9 2.63 22.69 5.80
C GLU A 9 1.89 21.35 6.02
N ASP A 10 0.77 21.14 5.36
CA ASP A 10 -0.07 19.94 5.48
C ASP A 10 0.65 18.74 4.84
N LEU A 11 1.60 18.15 5.56
CA LEU A 11 2.40 16.99 5.16
C LEU A 11 1.54 15.71 5.03
N ASP A 12 0.31 15.72 5.56
CA ASP A 12 -0.54 14.53 5.67
C ASP A 12 -1.38 14.23 4.41
N GLY A 13 -1.05 14.84 3.28
CA GLY A 13 -1.69 14.58 1.99
C GLY A 13 -1.48 13.13 1.50
N PRO A 14 -2.48 12.47 0.90
CA PRO A 14 -2.40 11.06 0.50
C PRO A 14 -1.35 10.75 -0.59
N GLY A 15 -0.91 11.74 -1.36
CA GLY A 15 0.21 11.61 -2.30
C GLY A 15 1.58 11.54 -1.61
N ASN A 16 1.68 12.01 -0.37
CA ASN A 16 2.93 12.08 0.38
C ASN A 16 3.29 10.72 0.99
N ILE A 17 2.31 9.92 1.42
CA ILE A 17 2.54 8.64 2.13
C ILE A 17 3.42 7.66 1.35
N VAL A 18 3.24 7.53 0.03
CA VAL A 18 4.06 6.61 -0.79
C VAL A 18 5.48 7.16 -0.96
N ALA A 19 5.61 8.48 -1.18
CA ALA A 19 6.90 9.15 -1.30
C ALA A 19 7.67 9.13 0.02
N GLU A 20 7.00 9.35 1.14
CA GLU A 20 7.54 9.26 2.51
C GLU A 20 8.00 7.85 2.84
N ALA A 21 7.17 6.84 2.54
CA ALA A 21 7.55 5.45 2.75
C ALA A 21 8.75 5.05 1.86
N PHE A 22 8.84 5.58 0.64
CA PHE A 22 10.00 5.38 -0.23
C PHE A 22 11.26 6.08 0.34
N ALA A 23 11.15 7.35 0.73
CA ALA A 23 12.23 8.11 1.34
C ALA A 23 12.72 7.45 2.65
N PHE A 24 11.80 6.95 3.49
CA PHE A 24 12.13 6.22 4.71
C PHE A 24 12.90 4.93 4.42
N ARG A 25 12.48 4.15 3.42
CA ARG A 25 13.21 2.94 2.99
C ARG A 25 14.61 3.27 2.48
N LEU A 26 14.77 4.37 1.74
CA LEU A 26 16.08 4.85 1.29
C LEU A 26 16.96 5.28 2.47
N LEU A 27 16.41 5.98 3.45
CA LEU A 27 17.11 6.34 4.68
C LEU A 27 17.60 5.10 5.42
N VAL A 28 16.73 4.12 5.67
CA VAL A 28 17.09 2.86 6.35
C VAL A 28 18.19 2.13 5.56
N ARG A 29 18.03 2.00 4.23
CA ARG A 29 19.05 1.39 3.37
C ARG A 29 20.40 2.11 3.45
N HIS A 30 20.39 3.44 3.44
CA HIS A 30 21.61 4.24 3.57
C HIS A 30 22.28 4.03 4.94
N LEU A 31 21.51 4.10 6.03
CA LEU A 31 22.00 3.91 7.39
C LEU A 31 22.64 2.54 7.62
N ARG A 32 22.08 1.49 6.99
CA ARG A 32 22.67 0.14 6.97
C ARG A 32 24.01 0.14 6.23
N GLY A 33 24.06 0.75 5.05
CA GLY A 33 25.25 0.80 4.18
C GLY A 33 26.43 1.62 4.73
N VAL A 34 26.24 2.38 5.81
CA VAL A 34 27.29 3.15 6.49
C VAL A 34 27.59 2.67 7.91
N SER A 35 27.15 1.47 8.29
CA SER A 35 27.34 0.91 9.64
C SER A 35 28.81 0.81 10.08
N ASP A 36 29.71 0.53 9.14
CA ASP A 36 31.16 0.46 9.35
C ASP A 36 31.85 1.82 9.46
N LYS A 37 31.19 2.87 8.97
CA LYS A 37 31.73 4.24 8.87
C LYS A 37 31.17 5.21 9.91
N ALA A 38 29.92 4.99 10.36
CA ALA A 38 29.22 5.91 11.26
C ALA A 38 28.57 5.17 12.43
N ALA A 39 29.12 5.36 13.64
CA ALA A 39 28.51 4.86 14.86
C ALA A 39 27.31 5.72 15.25
N ASN A 40 26.46 5.22 16.15
CA ASN A 40 25.26 5.96 16.57
C ASN A 40 25.59 7.32 17.20
N ILE A 41 26.70 7.44 17.92
CA ILE A 41 27.10 8.72 18.53
C ILE A 41 27.44 9.79 17.49
N ASP A 42 27.99 9.40 16.33
CA ASP A 42 28.29 10.33 15.23
C ASP A 42 27.00 10.92 14.64
N ILE A 43 25.99 10.06 14.47
CA ILE A 43 24.68 10.46 13.95
C ILE A 43 23.95 11.32 14.99
N MET A 44 23.98 10.93 16.27
CA MET A 44 23.40 11.73 17.37
C MET A 44 24.01 13.13 17.40
N GLY A 45 25.34 13.22 17.37
CA GLY A 45 26.05 14.51 17.44
C GLY A 45 25.86 15.39 16.21
N SER A 46 25.40 14.85 15.08
CA SER A 46 25.28 15.60 13.82
C SER A 46 23.83 15.90 13.43
N ALA A 47 22.92 14.94 13.66
CA ALA A 47 21.52 15.01 13.24
C ALA A 47 20.54 15.00 14.42
N GLY A 48 21.02 14.86 15.66
CA GLY A 48 20.19 14.79 16.86
C GLY A 48 19.39 13.50 17.01
N LEU A 49 19.61 12.49 16.18
CA LEU A 49 18.95 11.18 16.23
C LEU A 49 19.95 10.07 15.88
N CYS A 50 19.58 8.81 16.14
CA CYS A 50 20.34 7.66 15.63
C CYS A 50 19.42 6.55 15.14
N ARG A 51 20.00 5.42 14.73
CA ARG A 51 19.28 4.22 14.28
C ARG A 51 18.26 3.73 15.32
N ASN A 52 18.55 3.83 16.61
CA ASN A 52 17.59 3.49 17.67
C ASN A 52 16.37 4.42 17.68
N CYS A 53 16.56 5.71 17.37
CA CYS A 53 15.43 6.65 17.25
C CYS A 53 14.55 6.28 16.05
N VAL A 54 15.16 5.97 14.91
CA VAL A 54 14.45 5.49 13.71
C VAL A 54 13.69 4.19 14.00
N ALA A 55 14.29 3.26 14.75
CA ALA A 55 13.62 2.02 15.15
C ALA A 55 12.42 2.29 16.07
N LYS A 56 12.54 3.23 17.02
CA LYS A 56 11.41 3.65 17.86
C LYS A 56 10.28 4.27 17.05
N TRP A 57 10.60 5.09 16.04
CA TRP A 57 9.59 5.67 15.16
C TRP A 57 8.90 4.62 14.29
N TYR A 58 9.65 3.66 13.76
CA TYR A 58 9.08 2.53 13.04
C TYR A 58 8.17 1.70 13.94
N HIS A 59 8.65 1.33 15.14
CA HIS A 59 7.87 0.63 16.15
C HIS A 59 6.56 1.37 16.47
N ALA A 60 6.64 2.67 16.79
CA ALA A 60 5.49 3.53 17.02
C ALA A 60 4.51 3.54 15.84
N GLY A 61 5.03 3.68 14.61
CA GLY A 61 4.23 3.64 13.39
C GLY A 61 3.50 2.31 13.20
N THR A 62 4.15 1.18 13.48
CA THR A 62 3.52 -0.14 13.38
C THR A 62 2.43 -0.37 14.44
N HIS A 63 2.59 0.20 15.63
CA HIS A 63 1.56 0.19 16.67
C HIS A 63 0.37 1.07 16.27
N ALA A 64 0.63 2.27 15.76
CA ALA A 64 -0.42 3.16 15.25
C ALA A 64 -1.21 2.52 14.08
N SER A 65 -0.55 1.69 13.26
CA SER A 65 -1.20 0.94 12.17
C SER A 65 -1.80 -0.40 12.57
N GLY A 66 -1.78 -0.76 13.86
CA GLY A 66 -2.36 -2.00 14.40
C GLY A 66 -1.58 -3.29 14.09
N GLN A 67 -0.34 -3.18 13.60
CA GLN A 67 0.56 -4.34 13.40
C GLN A 67 1.27 -4.73 14.69
N GLY A 68 1.72 -3.74 15.46
CA GLY A 68 2.33 -3.93 16.79
C GLY A 68 3.59 -4.79 16.80
N VAL A 69 4.58 -4.48 15.95
CA VAL A 69 5.84 -5.25 15.96
C VAL A 69 6.63 -5.00 17.24
N SER A 70 7.41 -5.98 17.69
CA SER A 70 8.25 -5.78 18.87
C SER A 70 9.34 -4.72 18.61
N TYR A 71 9.87 -4.13 19.68
CA TYR A 71 10.97 -3.17 19.53
C TYR A 71 12.26 -3.83 19.01
N ASP A 72 12.49 -5.11 19.35
CA ASP A 72 13.63 -5.87 18.85
C ASP A 72 13.51 -6.13 17.35
N ASP A 73 12.31 -6.46 16.85
CA ASP A 73 12.04 -6.59 15.41
C ASP A 73 12.22 -5.24 14.69
N ALA A 74 11.82 -4.13 15.31
CA ALA A 74 12.03 -2.80 14.75
C ALA A 74 13.52 -2.42 14.69
N LEU A 75 14.30 -2.82 15.68
CA LEU A 75 15.76 -2.69 15.65
C LEU A 75 16.34 -3.54 14.52
N GLU A 76 15.98 -4.81 14.43
CA GLU A 76 16.45 -5.69 13.36
C GLU A 76 16.08 -5.16 11.98
N TYR A 77 14.88 -4.60 11.83
CA TYR A 77 14.49 -3.89 10.62
C TYR A 77 15.42 -2.70 10.33
N VAL A 78 15.77 -1.84 11.29
CA VAL A 78 16.63 -0.68 10.98
C VAL A 78 18.09 -1.11 10.72
N TYR A 79 18.61 -2.06 11.48
CA TYR A 79 20.00 -2.51 11.40
C TYR A 79 20.28 -3.53 10.29
N GLY A 80 19.26 -4.27 9.84
CA GLY A 80 19.40 -5.39 8.90
C GLY A 80 19.95 -6.67 9.52
N GLU A 81 20.08 -6.69 10.85
CA GLU A 81 20.51 -7.80 11.70
C GLU A 81 20.09 -7.49 13.15
N SER A 82 20.16 -8.47 14.06
CA SER A 82 19.92 -8.19 15.47
C SER A 82 20.84 -7.09 16.02
N TYR A 83 20.30 -6.20 16.86
CA TYR A 83 21.07 -5.11 17.46
C TYR A 83 22.29 -5.60 18.24
N GLY A 84 22.18 -6.75 18.91
CA GLY A 84 23.29 -7.37 19.63
C GLY A 84 24.45 -7.75 18.72
N SER A 85 24.16 -8.32 17.54
CA SER A 85 25.16 -8.64 16.52
C SER A 85 25.77 -7.38 15.92
N TRP A 86 24.94 -6.39 15.58
CA TRP A 86 25.42 -5.11 15.04
C TRP A 86 26.36 -4.40 16.02
N LYS A 87 25.98 -4.35 17.30
CA LYS A 87 26.77 -3.71 18.38
C LYS A 87 28.15 -4.35 18.49
N LYS A 88 28.24 -5.67 18.46
CA LYS A 88 29.53 -6.39 18.53
C LYS A 88 30.44 -6.08 17.34
N ARG A 89 29.87 -5.89 16.14
CA ARG A 89 30.62 -5.68 14.90
C ARG A 89 31.03 -4.23 14.69
N TYR A 90 30.15 -3.28 15.02
CA TYR A 90 30.27 -1.90 14.56
C TYR A 90 30.30 -0.86 15.68
N GLN A 91 29.79 -1.16 16.88
CA GLN A 91 29.76 -0.18 17.96
C GLN A 91 31.12 -0.09 18.66
N ARG A 92 31.76 1.07 18.51
CA ARG A 92 33.04 1.40 19.15
C ARG A 92 32.82 2.25 20.42
N PRO A 93 33.75 2.23 21.39
CA PRO A 93 33.76 3.19 22.48
C PRO A 93 33.78 4.63 21.94
N ALA A 94 33.02 5.52 22.56
CA ALA A 94 33.00 6.92 22.19
C ALA A 94 34.34 7.59 22.53
N THR A 95 34.86 8.38 21.59
CA THR A 95 36.01 9.25 21.82
C THR A 95 35.61 10.48 22.65
N PRO A 96 36.56 11.15 23.32
CA PRO A 96 36.28 12.39 24.04
C PRO A 96 35.61 13.47 23.17
N GLU A 97 36.05 13.62 21.92
CA GLU A 97 35.51 14.58 20.96
C GLU A 97 34.05 14.28 20.58
N GLN A 98 33.71 13.00 20.38
CA GLN A 98 32.32 12.59 20.13
C GLN A 98 31.42 12.84 21.34
N LEU A 99 31.93 12.66 22.56
CA LEU A 99 31.20 12.95 23.80
C LEU A 99 30.98 14.46 23.98
N GLU A 100 31.98 15.27 23.71
CA GLU A 100 31.87 16.72 23.74
C GLU A 100 30.82 17.21 22.72
N LYS A 101 30.87 16.71 21.47
CA LYS A 101 29.87 17.01 20.46
C LYS A 101 28.48 16.55 20.87
N PHE A 102 28.37 15.37 21.47
CA PHE A 102 27.10 14.85 21.98
C PHE A 102 26.52 15.76 23.07
N GLU A 103 27.32 16.19 24.04
CA GLU A 103 26.87 17.09 25.11
C GLU A 103 26.51 18.49 24.58
N ALA A 104 27.32 19.03 23.66
CA ALA A 104 27.03 20.31 23.00
C ALA A 104 25.73 20.29 22.19
N THR A 105 25.31 19.12 21.70
CA THR A 105 24.11 18.97 20.86
C THR A 105 22.90 18.40 21.59
N LYS A 106 23.01 18.13 22.88
CA LYS A 106 21.98 17.46 23.67
C LYS A 106 20.63 18.18 23.70
N SER A 107 20.63 19.51 23.59
CA SER A 107 19.43 20.35 23.66
C SER A 107 18.42 20.12 22.53
N TRP A 108 18.87 19.60 21.39
CA TRP A 108 18.06 19.37 20.19
C TRP A 108 17.98 17.89 19.78
N HIS A 109 18.48 16.98 20.61
CA HIS A 109 18.32 15.54 20.37
C HIS A 109 16.83 15.14 20.39
N ALA A 110 16.51 14.14 19.60
CA ALA A 110 15.17 13.56 19.48
C ALA A 110 14.64 13.18 20.86
N ARG A 111 13.50 13.77 21.22
CA ARG A 111 12.83 13.48 22.48
C ARG A 111 12.08 12.16 22.36
N HIS A 112 12.28 11.28 23.33
CA HIS A 112 11.48 10.08 23.45
C HIS A 112 10.34 10.38 24.41
N GLU A 113 9.23 10.88 23.88
CA GLU A 113 8.01 10.97 24.66
C GLU A 113 7.56 9.55 25.01
N LYS A 114 7.24 9.30 26.29
CA LYS A 114 6.81 7.97 26.75
C LYS A 114 5.45 7.56 26.18
N SER A 115 4.70 8.47 25.57
CA SER A 115 3.44 8.19 24.93
C SER A 115 3.51 8.46 23.43
N VAL A 116 3.72 7.37 22.69
CA VAL A 116 3.30 7.28 21.28
C VAL A 116 1.83 7.75 21.13
N ASP A 117 1.04 7.67 22.22
CA ASP A 117 -0.36 8.12 22.30
C ASP A 117 -0.60 9.60 22.06
N ALA A 118 0.36 10.50 22.36
CA ALA A 118 0.14 11.94 22.16
C ALA A 118 0.16 12.30 20.66
N TRP A 119 1.09 11.73 19.90
CA TRP A 119 1.16 11.89 18.44
C TRP A 119 0.11 11.05 17.71
N ALA A 120 -0.18 9.83 18.20
CA ALA A 120 -1.23 8.95 17.65
C ALA A 120 -2.66 9.42 17.94
N SER A 121 -2.87 10.41 18.82
CA SER A 121 -4.20 10.93 19.16
C SER A 121 -4.90 11.67 18.01
N GLY A 122 -4.15 12.10 16.98
CA GLY A 122 -4.69 12.66 15.73
C GLY A 122 -5.18 11.60 14.73
N PHE A 123 -4.74 10.34 14.88
CA PHE A 123 -5.30 9.20 14.16
C PHE A 123 -6.45 8.64 15.00
N LYS A 124 -7.55 8.22 14.35
CA LYS A 124 -8.68 7.57 15.05
C LYS A 124 -8.13 6.44 15.93
N LYS A 125 -8.14 6.65 17.25
CA LYS A 125 -7.69 5.66 18.24
C LYS A 125 -8.37 4.33 17.94
N VAL A 126 -7.62 3.37 17.40
CA VAL A 126 -7.91 1.97 17.66
C VAL A 126 -7.42 1.75 19.07
N SER A 127 -8.34 1.55 20.01
CA SER A 127 -7.99 1.30 21.41
C SER A 127 -7.19 0.02 21.50
N VAL A 128 -5.89 0.14 21.76
CA VAL A 128 -5.06 -0.96 22.21
C VAL A 128 -4.80 -0.71 23.68
N SER A 129 -5.28 -1.60 24.54
CA SER A 129 -4.88 -1.60 25.95
C SER A 129 -3.40 -1.95 26.03
N THR A 130 -2.59 -1.02 26.51
CA THR A 130 -1.21 -1.26 26.91
C THR A 130 -1.22 -2.17 28.16
N PRO A 131 -0.64 -3.37 28.13
CA PRO A 131 -0.38 -4.11 29.37
C PRO A 131 0.72 -3.39 30.14
N ALA A 132 0.53 -3.29 31.46
CA ALA A 132 1.55 -2.81 32.36
C ALA A 132 2.69 -3.83 32.49
N ASP A 133 3.93 -3.33 32.36
CA ASP A 133 5.21 -3.99 32.66
C ASP A 133 5.66 -5.18 31.76
N PRO A 134 6.83 -5.13 31.08
CA PRO A 134 7.20 -6.07 30.04
C PRO A 134 8.18 -7.20 30.47
N CYS A 135 8.30 -7.55 31.75
CA CYS A 135 9.44 -8.37 32.18
C CYS A 135 9.19 -9.86 32.48
N CYS A 136 7.96 -10.40 32.37
CA CYS A 136 7.71 -11.83 32.58
C CYS A 136 6.66 -12.36 31.60
N TYR A 137 7.08 -13.20 30.65
CA TYR A 137 6.21 -14.06 29.85
C TYR A 137 6.42 -15.49 30.33
N ASP A 138 5.34 -16.10 30.83
CA ASP A 138 5.13 -17.55 30.80
C ASP A 138 4.01 -17.85 29.80
N ASP A 139 4.04 -19.10 29.36
CA ASP A 139 3.53 -19.70 28.14
C ASP A 139 2.03 -19.60 27.80
N GLU A 140 1.78 -19.83 26.50
CA GLU A 140 0.59 -20.41 25.88
C GLU A 140 -0.79 -19.76 26.12
N THR A 141 -1.39 -19.21 25.05
CA THR A 141 -2.69 -19.68 24.50
C THR A 141 -3.17 -18.82 23.32
N SER A 142 -3.35 -19.48 22.17
CA SER A 142 -4.56 -19.45 21.33
C SER A 142 -5.27 -18.10 21.06
N ALA A 143 -5.32 -17.68 19.79
CA ALA A 143 -6.52 -17.83 18.95
C ALA A 143 -6.57 -16.85 17.76
N ALA A 144 -6.75 -17.43 16.57
CA ALA A 144 -7.64 -16.99 15.50
C ALA A 144 -7.60 -15.51 15.03
N SER A 145 -6.97 -15.36 13.87
CA SER A 145 -7.26 -14.36 12.82
C SER A 145 -8.73 -13.89 12.81
N ARG A 146 -8.92 -12.58 13.02
CA ARG A 146 -10.17 -11.87 12.69
C ARG A 146 -9.81 -10.61 11.89
N ILE A 147 -9.98 -10.71 10.59
CA ILE A 147 -9.98 -9.57 9.66
C ILE A 147 -11.19 -8.69 9.99
N PRO A 148 -11.03 -7.37 10.27
CA PRO A 148 -12.17 -6.52 10.55
C PRO A 148 -12.97 -6.22 9.26
N LYS A 149 -14.31 -6.25 9.39
CA LYS A 149 -15.26 -5.88 8.32
C LYS A 149 -15.01 -4.42 7.89
N ARG A 150 -14.69 -4.20 6.61
CA ARG A 150 -14.47 -2.90 5.99
C ARG A 150 -15.75 -2.06 5.97
N ALA A 151 -15.64 -0.78 6.35
CA ALA A 151 -16.71 0.19 6.23
C ALA A 151 -17.00 0.50 4.75
N ALA A 152 -18.26 0.35 4.34
CA ALA A 152 -18.76 0.83 3.06
C ALA A 152 -18.66 2.37 3.01
N LEU A 153 -18.09 2.91 1.92
CA LEU A 153 -18.15 4.34 1.63
C LEU A 153 -19.56 4.70 1.12
N PRO A 154 -20.13 5.85 1.53
CA PRO A 154 -21.43 6.28 1.05
C PRO A 154 -21.34 6.83 -0.38
N GLY A 155 -22.14 6.27 -1.31
CA GLY A 155 -22.77 7.07 -2.37
C GLY A 155 -22.51 6.72 -3.84
N ALA A 156 -21.37 6.14 -4.23
CA ALA A 156 -21.13 5.81 -5.64
C ALA A 156 -21.70 4.42 -5.98
N ARG A 157 -22.85 4.40 -6.66
CA ARG A 157 -23.42 3.19 -7.25
C ARG A 157 -22.57 2.76 -8.46
N LEU A 158 -22.02 1.56 -8.40
CA LEU A 158 -21.12 1.07 -9.45
C LEU A 158 -21.92 0.59 -10.66
N ARG A 159 -21.51 1.04 -11.84
CA ARG A 159 -21.87 0.45 -13.13
C ARG A 159 -20.62 -0.26 -13.63
N LEU A 160 -20.58 -1.58 -13.41
CA LEU A 160 -19.40 -2.42 -13.53
C LEU A 160 -19.37 -3.16 -14.88
N GLY A 161 -18.29 -3.00 -15.62
CA GLY A 161 -17.94 -3.89 -16.75
C GLY A 161 -16.85 -4.88 -16.32
N VAL A 162 -17.02 -6.17 -16.62
CA VAL A 162 -15.96 -7.18 -16.42
C VAL A 162 -15.63 -7.86 -17.74
N LEU A 163 -14.41 -7.64 -18.25
CA LEU A 163 -13.93 -8.17 -19.51
C LEU A 163 -12.92 -9.29 -19.27
N THR A 164 -13.29 -10.52 -19.58
CA THR A 164 -12.36 -11.64 -19.56
C THR A 164 -11.64 -11.70 -20.92
N VAL A 165 -10.32 -11.67 -20.88
CA VAL A 165 -9.46 -11.78 -22.06
C VAL A 165 -8.80 -13.15 -22.05
N SER A 166 -9.26 -14.04 -22.92
CA SER A 166 -8.62 -15.34 -23.13
C SER A 166 -9.05 -15.99 -24.45
N ASP A 167 -8.07 -16.33 -25.29
CA ASP A 167 -8.25 -17.14 -26.50
C ASP A 167 -9.03 -18.43 -26.21
N ARG A 168 -8.69 -19.11 -25.11
CA ARG A 168 -9.28 -20.41 -24.77
C ARG A 168 -10.73 -20.29 -24.26
N ALA A 169 -11.06 -19.24 -23.51
CA ALA A 169 -12.42 -19.02 -23.01
C ALA A 169 -13.33 -18.54 -24.14
N ALA A 170 -12.82 -17.65 -25.01
CA ALA A 170 -13.53 -17.19 -26.19
C ALA A 170 -13.84 -18.35 -27.17
N ALA A 171 -12.94 -19.32 -27.26
CA ALA A 171 -13.14 -20.54 -28.06
C ALA A 171 -14.04 -21.59 -27.37
N GLY A 172 -14.51 -21.37 -26.14
CA GLY A 172 -15.33 -22.32 -25.39
C GLY A 172 -14.58 -23.58 -24.94
N THR A 173 -13.24 -23.54 -24.93
CA THR A 173 -12.40 -24.69 -24.55
C THR A 173 -12.21 -24.83 -23.04
N TYR A 174 -12.50 -23.79 -22.27
CA TYR A 174 -12.67 -23.85 -20.82
C TYR A 174 -13.63 -22.75 -20.36
N ASP A 175 -14.29 -22.98 -19.24
CA ASP A 175 -15.22 -22.01 -18.64
C ASP A 175 -14.47 -20.88 -17.92
N ASP A 176 -14.92 -19.65 -18.11
CA ASP A 176 -14.36 -18.50 -17.40
C ASP A 176 -14.70 -18.55 -15.90
N ALA A 177 -13.67 -18.80 -15.08
CA ALA A 177 -13.76 -18.72 -13.62
C ALA A 177 -13.32 -17.35 -13.06
N SER A 178 -12.58 -16.55 -13.83
CA SER A 178 -11.99 -15.29 -13.35
C SER A 178 -13.00 -14.15 -13.38
N GLY A 179 -13.76 -14.01 -14.46
CA GLY A 179 -14.82 -13.01 -14.58
C GLY A 179 -15.83 -13.09 -13.42
N PRO A 180 -16.44 -14.27 -13.17
CA PRO A 180 -17.35 -14.46 -12.03
C PRO A 180 -16.69 -14.16 -10.68
N ALA A 181 -15.44 -14.59 -10.47
CA ALA A 181 -14.73 -14.35 -9.21
C ALA A 181 -14.49 -12.85 -8.94
N VAL A 182 -14.21 -12.07 -9.99
CA VAL A 182 -14.07 -10.61 -9.93
C VAL A 182 -15.40 -9.95 -9.58
N ILE A 183 -16.48 -10.34 -10.27
CA ILE A 183 -17.84 -9.81 -10.01
C ILE A 183 -18.24 -10.04 -8.55
N ASP A 184 -18.04 -11.27 -8.05
CA ASP A 184 -18.36 -11.63 -6.67
C ASP A 184 -17.55 -10.82 -5.66
N GLU A 185 -16.29 -10.52 -5.95
CA GLU A 185 -15.45 -9.70 -5.09
C GLU A 185 -15.92 -8.24 -5.03
N VAL A 186 -16.32 -7.66 -6.17
CA VAL A 186 -16.88 -6.29 -6.17
C VAL A 186 -18.19 -6.25 -5.37
N ARG A 187 -19.09 -7.21 -5.60
CA ARG A 187 -20.38 -7.30 -4.88
C ARG A 187 -20.22 -7.47 -3.38
N ARG A 188 -19.14 -8.11 -2.91
CA ARG A 188 -18.85 -8.25 -1.49
C ARG A 188 -18.55 -6.92 -0.80
N VAL A 189 -18.08 -5.90 -1.53
CA VAL A 189 -17.52 -4.68 -0.91
C VAL A 189 -18.24 -3.39 -1.32
N ALA A 190 -19.02 -3.41 -2.40
CA ALA A 190 -19.72 -2.23 -2.90
C ALA A 190 -21.07 -2.60 -3.55
N PRO A 191 -22.09 -1.72 -3.44
CA PRO A 191 -23.33 -1.87 -4.19
C PRO A 191 -23.08 -1.65 -5.69
N VAL A 192 -23.69 -2.50 -6.51
CA VAL A 192 -23.53 -2.47 -7.97
C VAL A 192 -24.93 -2.41 -8.61
N ASP A 193 -25.17 -1.38 -9.40
CA ASP A 193 -26.46 -1.11 -10.06
C ASP A 193 -26.58 -1.82 -11.41
N ARG A 194 -25.46 -1.93 -12.13
CA ARG A 194 -25.38 -2.61 -13.43
C ARG A 194 -24.10 -3.41 -13.51
N ILE A 195 -24.20 -4.63 -14.04
CA ILE A 195 -23.07 -5.50 -14.32
C ILE A 195 -23.21 -5.99 -15.75
N ASP A 196 -22.25 -5.61 -16.58
CA ASP A 196 -22.06 -6.22 -17.89
C ASP A 196 -20.76 -7.05 -17.87
N SER A 197 -20.79 -8.22 -18.50
CA SER A 197 -19.64 -9.11 -18.59
C SER A 197 -19.57 -9.78 -19.93
N THR A 198 -18.38 -9.86 -20.51
CA THR A 198 -18.16 -10.56 -21.79
C THR A 198 -16.75 -11.14 -21.84
N ILE A 199 -16.55 -12.05 -22.79
CA ILE A 199 -15.29 -12.74 -23.03
C ILE A 199 -14.82 -12.37 -24.45
N VAL A 200 -13.55 -12.02 -24.59
CA VAL A 200 -12.91 -11.76 -25.88
C VAL A 200 -11.61 -12.57 -26.01
N PRO A 201 -11.17 -12.89 -27.24
CA PRO A 201 -9.84 -13.46 -27.45
C PRO A 201 -8.74 -12.46 -27.06
N ASP A 202 -7.50 -12.95 -26.97
CA ASP A 202 -6.30 -12.15 -26.74
C ASP A 202 -5.94 -11.35 -28.02
N ASP A 203 -6.83 -10.45 -28.41
CA ASP A 203 -6.76 -9.61 -29.60
C ASP A 203 -6.89 -8.13 -29.25
N LEU A 204 -5.96 -7.33 -29.77
CA LEU A 204 -5.82 -5.93 -29.40
C LEU A 204 -7.04 -5.10 -29.78
N GLU A 205 -7.61 -5.31 -30.97
CA GLU A 205 -8.75 -4.52 -31.45
C GLU A 205 -10.06 -4.99 -30.81
N ALA A 206 -10.23 -6.30 -30.57
CA ALA A 206 -11.38 -6.83 -29.84
C ALA A 206 -11.47 -6.27 -28.41
N ILE A 207 -10.34 -6.23 -27.68
CA ILE A 207 -10.29 -5.66 -26.32
C ILE A 207 -10.62 -4.17 -26.37
N LYS A 208 -9.99 -3.40 -27.26
CA LYS A 208 -10.24 -1.96 -27.41
C LYS A 208 -11.70 -1.66 -27.72
N ALA A 209 -12.32 -2.41 -28.63
CA ALA A 209 -13.71 -2.21 -29.02
C ALA A 209 -14.64 -2.26 -27.81
N ILE A 210 -14.51 -3.29 -26.96
CA ILE A 210 -15.33 -3.42 -25.75
C ILE A 210 -15.03 -2.29 -24.74
N LEU A 211 -13.75 -1.96 -24.51
CA LEU A 211 -13.40 -0.87 -23.58
C LEU A 211 -13.97 0.49 -24.04
N LEU A 212 -13.96 0.76 -25.34
CA LEU A 212 -14.53 1.98 -25.92
C LEU A 212 -16.05 2.00 -25.88
N GLU A 213 -16.69 0.85 -26.12
CA GLU A 213 -18.14 0.67 -26.04
C GLU A 213 -18.65 0.88 -24.61
N TRP A 214 -17.95 0.33 -23.62
CA TRP A 214 -18.41 0.34 -22.23
C TRP A 214 -18.11 1.62 -21.47
N ALA A 215 -17.00 2.31 -21.77
CA ALA A 215 -16.55 3.48 -21.00
C ALA A 215 -17.59 4.62 -20.86
N PRO A 216 -18.48 4.89 -21.83
CA PRO A 216 -19.54 5.90 -21.67
C PRO A 216 -20.61 5.53 -20.62
N ASP A 217 -20.96 4.24 -20.52
CA ASP A 217 -22.08 3.77 -19.70
C ASP A 217 -21.64 3.19 -18.34
N HIS A 218 -20.36 2.83 -18.22
CA HIS A 218 -19.76 2.24 -17.02
C HIS A 218 -18.89 3.26 -16.31
N ASN A 219 -18.81 3.14 -14.97
CA ASN A 219 -17.88 3.96 -14.18
C ASN A 219 -16.68 3.16 -13.65
N LEU A 220 -16.76 1.82 -13.71
CA LEU A 220 -15.64 0.93 -13.43
C LEU A 220 -15.62 -0.23 -14.45
N VAL A 221 -14.50 -0.41 -15.14
CA VAL A 221 -14.25 -1.56 -16.00
C VAL A 221 -13.01 -2.30 -15.51
N LEU A 222 -13.15 -3.61 -15.31
CA LEU A 222 -12.09 -4.51 -14.87
C LEU A 222 -11.83 -5.53 -15.96
N THR A 223 -10.59 -5.63 -16.43
CA THR A 223 -10.20 -6.74 -17.33
C THR A 223 -9.53 -7.84 -16.52
N THR A 224 -9.61 -9.10 -16.97
CA THR A 224 -8.84 -10.21 -16.40
C THR A 224 -8.20 -11.05 -17.50
N GLY A 225 -6.87 -11.23 -17.43
CA GLY A 225 -6.10 -11.98 -18.43
C GLY A 225 -5.29 -11.10 -19.40
N GLY A 226 -4.35 -11.74 -20.10
CA GLY A 226 -3.52 -11.10 -21.12
C GLY A 226 -2.52 -10.04 -20.63
N THR A 227 -2.11 -10.05 -19.36
CA THR A 227 -1.18 -9.04 -18.78
C THR A 227 0.26 -9.51 -18.58
N GLY A 228 0.61 -10.72 -19.03
CA GLY A 228 1.95 -11.29 -18.91
C GLY A 228 2.92 -10.86 -20.01
N PHE A 229 4.00 -11.63 -20.18
CA PHE A 229 5.01 -11.45 -21.21
C PHE A 229 4.81 -12.34 -22.45
N GLY A 230 3.70 -13.11 -22.51
CA GLY A 230 3.40 -13.95 -23.66
C GLY A 230 3.21 -13.10 -24.92
N PRO A 231 3.51 -13.62 -26.12
CA PRO A 231 3.37 -12.87 -27.38
C PRO A 231 1.90 -12.51 -27.71
N ARG A 232 0.95 -13.16 -27.04
CA ARG A 232 -0.50 -12.89 -27.14
C ARG A 232 -0.99 -11.97 -26.02
N ASP A 233 -0.21 -11.74 -24.97
CA ASP A 233 -0.61 -10.92 -23.82
C ASP A 233 -0.59 -9.43 -24.21
N VAL A 234 -1.69 -8.93 -24.80
CA VAL A 234 -1.82 -7.58 -25.35
C VAL A 234 -2.82 -6.67 -24.60
N THR A 235 -3.37 -7.14 -23.49
CA THR A 235 -4.36 -6.39 -22.71
C THR A 235 -3.83 -5.02 -22.23
N PRO A 236 -2.59 -4.91 -21.70
CA PRO A 236 -2.05 -3.61 -21.29
C PRO A 236 -1.90 -2.61 -22.44
N GLU A 237 -1.50 -3.07 -23.63
CA GLU A 237 -1.40 -2.25 -24.84
C GLU A 237 -2.76 -1.76 -25.30
N ALA A 238 -3.75 -2.67 -25.34
CA ALA A 238 -5.12 -2.33 -25.69
C ALA A 238 -5.70 -1.30 -24.70
N THR A 239 -5.55 -1.52 -23.40
CA THR A 239 -5.99 -0.58 -22.37
C THR A 239 -5.26 0.76 -22.49
N SER A 240 -3.93 0.76 -22.64
CA SER A 240 -3.15 2.01 -22.73
C SER A 240 -3.57 2.89 -23.91
N GLN A 241 -4.02 2.30 -25.03
CA GLN A 241 -4.49 3.06 -26.19
C GLN A 241 -5.87 3.71 -26.00
N VAL A 242 -6.70 3.22 -25.08
CA VAL A 242 -8.04 3.79 -24.82
C VAL A 242 -8.05 4.81 -23.67
N LEU A 243 -7.06 4.73 -22.77
CA LEU A 243 -6.94 5.62 -21.63
C LEU A 243 -6.64 7.06 -22.06
N GLU A 244 -7.34 8.01 -21.46
CA GLU A 244 -7.08 9.45 -21.62
C GLU A 244 -6.08 9.95 -20.56
N LYS A 245 -6.15 9.38 -19.36
CA LYS A 245 -5.25 9.66 -18.24
C LYS A 245 -4.81 8.35 -17.60
N GLN A 246 -3.50 8.10 -17.56
CA GLN A 246 -2.95 6.95 -16.85
C GLN A 246 -2.90 7.21 -15.34
N ALA A 247 -3.08 6.14 -14.56
CA ALA A 247 -3.00 6.15 -13.10
C ALA A 247 -2.10 5.00 -12.61
N PRO A 248 -0.78 5.05 -12.90
CA PRO A 248 0.15 3.96 -12.59
C PRO A 248 0.19 3.62 -11.08
N GLY A 249 -0.04 4.60 -10.20
CA GLY A 249 -0.08 4.40 -8.75
C GLY A 249 -1.14 3.38 -8.28
N ILE A 250 -2.18 3.11 -9.08
CA ILE A 250 -3.14 2.02 -8.79
C ILE A 250 -2.44 0.66 -8.88
N ILE A 251 -1.58 0.46 -9.89
CA ILE A 251 -0.84 -0.79 -10.09
C ILE A 251 0.31 -0.92 -9.10
N ASP A 252 0.94 0.20 -8.71
CA ASP A 252 2.00 0.19 -7.69
C ASP A 252 1.53 -0.38 -6.34
N ILE A 253 0.24 -0.24 -6.00
CA ILE A 253 -0.34 -0.89 -4.80
C ILE A 253 -0.23 -2.41 -4.90
N VAL A 254 -0.44 -2.99 -6.09
CA VAL A 254 -0.31 -4.43 -6.32
C VAL A 254 1.16 -4.84 -6.18
N HIS A 255 2.07 -4.12 -6.83
CA HIS A 255 3.51 -4.40 -6.73
C HIS A 255 4.04 -4.27 -5.30
N ALA A 256 3.62 -3.24 -4.56
CA ALA A 256 4.01 -3.06 -3.16
C ALA A 256 3.57 -4.23 -2.26
N ARG A 257 2.39 -4.81 -2.52
CA ARG A 257 1.92 -6.02 -1.83
C ARG A 257 2.71 -7.25 -2.23
N ALA A 258 3.04 -7.39 -3.52
CA ALA A 258 3.88 -8.46 -4.04
C ALA A 258 5.24 -8.54 -3.34
N LEU A 259 5.82 -7.40 -2.96
CA LEU A 259 7.09 -7.33 -2.24
C LEU A 259 7.01 -7.79 -0.79
N SER A 260 5.80 -7.86 -0.21
CA SER A 260 5.58 -8.18 1.20
C SER A 260 5.00 -9.59 1.42
N ASP A 261 4.69 -10.31 0.34
CA ASP A 261 4.03 -11.61 0.34
C ASP A 261 4.64 -12.51 -0.74
N ALA A 262 5.36 -13.56 -0.32
CA ALA A 262 6.06 -14.47 -1.24
C ALA A 262 5.09 -15.21 -2.18
N ASP A 263 3.86 -15.47 -1.75
CA ASP A 263 2.80 -16.10 -2.56
C ASP A 263 2.19 -15.11 -3.59
N HIS A 264 2.68 -13.87 -3.58
CA HIS A 264 2.27 -12.77 -4.44
C HIS A 264 3.39 -12.28 -5.35
N ALA A 265 4.62 -12.81 -5.22
CA ALA A 265 5.81 -12.36 -5.95
C ALA A 265 5.63 -12.36 -7.48
N ASP A 266 4.91 -13.33 -8.04
CA ASP A 266 4.59 -13.42 -9.47
C ASP A 266 3.87 -12.17 -10.02
N SER A 267 3.17 -11.41 -9.16
CA SER A 267 2.48 -10.19 -9.60
C SER A 267 3.44 -9.08 -10.01
N LEU A 268 4.73 -9.17 -9.66
CA LEU A 268 5.78 -8.27 -10.14
C LEU A 268 6.10 -8.46 -11.64
N LEU A 269 5.70 -9.59 -12.22
CA LEU A 269 5.85 -9.87 -13.64
C LEU A 269 4.68 -9.33 -14.48
N SER A 270 3.64 -8.80 -13.84
CA SER A 270 2.48 -8.26 -14.54
C SER A 270 2.81 -6.93 -15.20
N ARG A 271 2.36 -6.77 -16.44
CA ARG A 271 2.43 -5.50 -17.20
C ARG A 271 1.12 -4.71 -17.10
N ALA A 272 0.24 -5.05 -16.16
CA ALA A 272 -1.06 -4.44 -15.98
C ALA A 272 -0.98 -2.90 -15.92
N VAL A 273 -1.96 -2.23 -16.52
CA VAL A 273 -2.10 -0.77 -16.43
C VAL A 273 -3.47 -0.41 -15.84
N ALA A 274 -3.56 0.83 -15.38
CA ALA A 274 -4.80 1.41 -14.88
C ALA A 274 -4.89 2.88 -15.27
N GLY A 275 -6.10 3.39 -15.39
CA GLY A 275 -6.34 4.80 -15.71
C GLY A 275 -7.81 5.13 -15.86
N VAL A 276 -8.06 6.26 -16.49
CA VAL A 276 -9.38 6.82 -16.73
C VAL A 276 -9.60 7.10 -18.21
N ARG A 277 -10.82 6.86 -18.67
CA ARG A 277 -11.37 7.32 -19.93
C ARG A 277 -12.74 7.95 -19.65
N GLY A 278 -12.92 9.24 -19.94
CA GLY A 278 -14.14 9.97 -19.56
C GLY A 278 -14.45 9.84 -18.08
N SER A 279 -15.63 9.32 -17.74
CA SER A 279 -16.09 9.04 -16.37
C SER A 279 -15.87 7.58 -15.93
N CYS A 280 -15.06 6.81 -16.66
CA CYS A 280 -14.81 5.40 -16.39
C CYS A 280 -13.38 5.14 -15.93
N VAL A 281 -13.24 4.44 -14.79
CA VAL A 281 -11.97 3.88 -14.33
C VAL A 281 -11.77 2.51 -14.97
N ILE A 282 -10.61 2.28 -15.61
CA ILE A 282 -10.27 1.01 -16.25
C ILE A 282 -9.02 0.42 -15.58
N VAL A 283 -9.07 -0.85 -15.19
CA VAL A 283 -7.97 -1.54 -14.50
C VAL A 283 -7.77 -2.95 -15.04
N ASN A 284 -6.52 -3.33 -15.31
CA ASN A 284 -6.20 -4.71 -15.65
C ASN A 284 -5.90 -5.56 -14.41
N LEU A 285 -6.50 -6.74 -14.35
CA LEU A 285 -6.28 -7.75 -13.32
C LEU A 285 -5.63 -9.00 -13.94
N PRO A 286 -4.88 -9.79 -13.14
CA PRO A 286 -4.29 -11.04 -13.61
C PRO A 286 -5.37 -12.05 -14.03
N GLY A 287 -4.98 -13.03 -14.86
CA GLY A 287 -5.90 -14.03 -15.42
C GLY A 287 -6.27 -15.20 -14.50
N ARG A 288 -5.54 -15.43 -13.40
CA ARG A 288 -5.88 -16.48 -12.43
C ARG A 288 -6.96 -15.98 -11.45
N PRO A 289 -8.07 -16.72 -11.21
CA PRO A 289 -9.19 -16.21 -10.41
C PRO A 289 -8.79 -15.74 -9.00
N GLU A 290 -7.93 -16.51 -8.33
CA GLU A 290 -7.47 -16.18 -6.98
C GLU A 290 -6.58 -14.93 -6.97
N ALA A 291 -5.68 -14.80 -7.94
CA ALA A 291 -4.84 -13.60 -8.08
C ALA A 291 -5.70 -12.37 -8.42
N ALA A 292 -6.70 -12.52 -9.29
CA ALA A 292 -7.61 -11.45 -9.67
C ALA A 292 -8.40 -10.95 -8.45
N ARG A 293 -9.00 -11.88 -7.69
CA ARG A 293 -9.73 -11.59 -6.45
C ARG A 293 -8.84 -10.89 -5.43
N ARG A 294 -7.64 -11.42 -5.19
CA ARG A 294 -6.69 -10.89 -4.21
C ARG A 294 -6.21 -9.49 -4.57
N ASN A 295 -5.88 -9.24 -5.84
CA ASN A 295 -5.45 -7.94 -6.32
C ASN A 295 -6.62 -6.95 -6.29
N LEU A 296 -7.82 -7.37 -6.72
CA LEU A 296 -9.00 -6.51 -6.65
C LEU A 296 -9.30 -6.09 -5.20
N ALA A 297 -9.30 -7.04 -4.25
CA ALA A 297 -9.49 -6.75 -2.83
C ALA A 297 -8.48 -5.71 -2.29
N ALA A 298 -7.28 -5.63 -2.88
CA ALA A 298 -6.30 -4.60 -2.58
C ALA A 298 -6.72 -3.21 -3.06
N LEU A 299 -7.24 -3.16 -4.28
CA LEU A 299 -7.52 -1.94 -5.02
C LEU A 299 -8.87 -1.33 -4.67
N MET A 300 -9.85 -2.12 -4.25
CA MET A 300 -11.24 -1.66 -4.08
C MET A 300 -11.40 -0.35 -3.28
N PRO A 301 -10.74 -0.13 -2.13
CA PRO A 301 -10.85 1.15 -1.42
C PRO A 301 -10.40 2.36 -2.25
N THR A 302 -9.36 2.18 -3.08
CA THR A 302 -8.85 3.22 -3.98
C THR A 302 -9.75 3.38 -5.20
N LEU A 303 -10.25 2.28 -5.78
CA LEU A 303 -11.15 2.31 -6.93
C LEU A 303 -12.48 2.99 -6.62
N SER A 304 -13.06 2.73 -5.44
CA SER A 304 -14.29 3.42 -5.02
C SER A 304 -14.10 4.94 -4.94
N LYS A 305 -12.93 5.42 -4.49
CA LYS A 305 -12.61 6.85 -4.49
C LYS A 305 -12.37 7.39 -5.90
N ALA A 306 -11.64 6.65 -6.73
CA ALA A 306 -11.37 7.03 -8.12
C ALA A 306 -12.67 7.19 -8.92
N VAL A 307 -13.61 6.25 -8.78
CA VAL A 307 -14.95 6.32 -9.39
C VAL A 307 -15.68 7.58 -8.94
N ALA A 308 -15.72 7.86 -7.63
CA ALA A 308 -16.38 9.07 -7.12
C ALA A 308 -15.75 10.39 -7.59
N MET A 309 -14.48 10.39 -8.00
CA MET A 309 -13.79 11.56 -8.56
C MET A 309 -14.16 11.81 -10.02
N VAL A 310 -14.38 10.74 -10.81
CA VAL A 310 -14.62 10.84 -12.27
C VAL A 310 -16.09 10.76 -12.64
N ASP A 311 -16.92 10.16 -11.78
CA ASP A 311 -18.37 10.04 -11.87
C ASP A 311 -18.98 10.43 -10.50
N PRO A 312 -18.91 11.72 -10.12
CA PRO A 312 -19.44 12.17 -8.83
C PRO A 312 -20.94 11.91 -8.77
N PRO A 313 -21.49 11.42 -7.64
CA PRO A 313 -22.91 11.23 -7.51
C PRO A 313 -23.62 12.55 -7.78
N SER A 314 -24.59 12.55 -8.70
CA SER A 314 -25.39 13.74 -9.00
C SER A 314 -25.91 14.30 -7.68
N ALA A 315 -25.71 15.60 -7.43
CA ALA A 315 -26.28 16.26 -6.26
C ALA A 315 -27.75 15.85 -6.15
N LEU A 316 -28.11 15.27 -5.00
CA LEU A 316 -29.51 14.97 -4.70
C LEU A 316 -30.34 16.23 -5.04
N PRO A 317 -31.46 16.10 -5.77
CA PRO A 317 -32.32 17.25 -6.00
C PRO A 317 -32.67 17.89 -4.65
N PRO A 318 -32.77 19.22 -4.57
CA PRO A 318 -33.12 19.88 -3.32
C PRO A 318 -34.42 19.26 -2.81
N VAL A 319 -34.39 18.79 -1.57
CA VAL A 319 -35.56 18.27 -0.89
C VAL A 319 -36.59 19.39 -0.88
N ALA A 320 -37.72 19.16 -1.57
CA ALA A 320 -38.84 20.08 -1.66
C ALA A 320 -39.59 20.18 -0.32
#